data_AF-A0A9D6M0S1-F1
#
_entry.id   AF-A0A9D6M0S1-F1
#
_cell.length_a   1.000
_cell.length_b   1.000
_cell.length_c   1.000
_cell.angle_alpha   90.00
_cell.angle_beta   90.00
_cell.angle_gamma   90.00
#
_symmetry.space_group_name_H-M   'P 1'
#
loop_
_entity.id
_entity.type
_entity.pdbx_description
1 polymer ?
#
loop_
_entity_poly.entity_id
_entity_poly.type
_entity_poly.pdbx_seq_one_letter_code
_entity_poly.pdbx_strand_id
1 'polypeptide(L)'
;MILIFAALVWLAAFLIAWARRRVSAMWIDLGVIGIIGAATAGFFFRVLFGDAWMPAGGGDLAQFLFPTYKFAAEWWRRGIVPLWNPYLFAGMPFVGDIQSGIFYPLNLLAFFLSDPFTLRDMEYLSVLHFAIAGIGMYAFLRWGEWKLEIGNWKLESTSNLQPLTSSIQSLTSNFNLSRLACLAGAMAFEFSDLFITHFGNLNLIAASAWMPII
;
A
#
# COMPACT_ATOMS: atom_id res chain seq x y z
N MET A 1 19.98 -2.54 -5.30
CA MET A 1 20.78 -1.29 -5.32
C MET A 1 19.92 -0.02 -5.42
N ILE A 2 18.91 0.03 -6.30
CA ILE A 2 18.04 1.23 -6.47
C ILE A 2 17.24 1.58 -5.21
N LEU A 3 16.64 0.60 -4.52
CA LEU A 3 15.88 0.85 -3.28
C LEU A 3 16.75 1.43 -2.15
N ILE A 4 17.97 0.92 -2.00
CA ILE A 4 18.94 1.43 -1.01
C ILE A 4 19.33 2.87 -1.38
N PHE A 5 19.60 3.14 -2.66
CA PHE A 5 19.91 4.49 -3.11
C PHE A 5 18.75 5.47 -2.85
N ALA A 6 17.51 5.10 -3.17
CA ALA A 6 16.33 5.90 -2.90
C ALA A 6 16.16 6.17 -1.39
N ALA A 7 16.35 5.14 -0.55
CA ALA A 7 16.29 5.27 0.91
C ALA A 7 17.39 6.21 1.45
N LEU A 8 18.62 6.11 0.92
CA LEU A 8 19.73 6.98 1.31
C LEU A 8 19.51 8.43 0.89
N VAL A 9 19.00 8.66 -0.33
CA VAL A 9 18.65 10.01 -0.82
C VAL A 9 17.56 10.61 0.05
N TRP A 10 16.52 9.84 0.36
CA TRP A 10 15.43 10.27 1.22
C TRP A 10 15.94 10.61 2.64
N LEU A 11 16.75 9.73 3.24
CA LEU A 11 17.34 9.94 4.56
C LEU A 11 18.25 11.17 4.58
N ALA A 12 19.09 11.34 3.56
CA ALA A 12 19.96 12.51 3.45
C ALA A 12 19.15 13.81 3.35
N ALA A 13 18.10 13.85 2.51
CA ALA A 13 17.23 15.01 2.39
C ALA A 13 16.54 15.34 3.73
N PHE A 14 16.05 14.33 4.44
CA PHE A 14 15.44 14.48 5.76
C PHE A 14 16.43 15.01 6.80
N LEU A 15 17.63 14.42 6.90
CA LEU A 15 18.67 14.85 7.84
C LEU A 15 19.18 16.26 7.54
N ILE A 16 19.30 16.65 6.27
CA ILE A 16 19.67 18.02 5.88
C ILE A 16 18.58 19.02 6.31
N ALA A 17 17.31 18.71 6.09
CA ALA A 17 16.20 19.56 6.53
C ALA A 17 16.16 19.70 8.06
N TRP A 18 16.39 18.60 8.78
CA TRP A 18 16.50 18.56 10.23
C TRP A 18 17.66 19.41 10.74
N ALA A 19 18.87 19.21 10.22
CA ALA A 19 20.07 19.93 10.63
C ALA A 19 19.94 21.45 10.39
N ARG A 20 19.19 21.85 9.36
CA ARG A 20 18.89 23.25 9.06
C ARG A 20 17.78 23.86 9.95
N ARG A 21 17.27 23.13 10.95
CA ARG A 21 16.14 23.49 11.82
C ARG A 21 14.88 23.95 11.06
N ARG A 22 14.73 23.56 9.79
CA ARG A 22 13.56 23.86 8.95
C ARG A 22 12.55 22.70 8.99
N VAL A 23 12.34 22.12 10.17
CA VAL A 23 11.39 21.00 10.33
C VAL A 23 9.98 21.57 10.39
N SER A 24 9.38 21.76 9.22
CA SER A 24 7.95 22.04 9.09
C SER A 24 7.14 20.78 9.39
N ALA A 25 5.83 20.94 9.59
CA ALA A 25 4.89 19.82 9.74
C ALA A 25 5.07 18.74 8.65
N MET A 26 5.29 19.17 7.40
CA MET A 26 5.54 18.31 6.25
C MET A 26 6.75 17.39 6.45
N TRP A 27 7.86 17.88 7.00
CA TRP A 27 9.05 17.05 7.22
C TRP A 27 8.80 15.96 8.25
N ILE A 28 7.98 16.23 9.28
CA ILE A 28 7.58 15.21 10.25
C ILE A 28 6.72 14.14 9.56
N ASP A 29 5.76 14.56 8.73
CA ASP A 29 4.91 13.63 7.97
C ASP A 29 5.73 12.76 7.01
N LEU A 30 6.72 13.34 6.32
CA LEU A 30 7.69 12.58 5.53
C LEU A 30 8.46 11.59 6.40
N GLY A 31 8.93 12.01 7.57
CA GLY A 31 9.62 11.13 8.52
C GLY A 31 8.79 9.90 8.90
N VAL A 32 7.48 10.08 9.13
CA VAL A 32 6.56 8.97 9.41
C VAL A 32 6.38 8.06 8.19
N ILE A 33 6.26 8.62 6.99
CA ILE A 33 6.24 7.84 5.74
C ILE A 33 7.53 7.01 5.59
N GLY A 34 8.68 7.58 5.95
CA GLY A 34 9.95 6.86 5.97
C GLY A 34 9.98 5.71 6.99
N ILE A 35 9.36 5.89 8.17
CA ILE A 35 9.20 4.83 9.17
C ILE A 35 8.32 3.69 8.62
N ILE A 36 7.21 4.01 7.96
CA ILE A 36 6.33 3.03 7.30
C ILE A 36 7.13 2.23 6.27
N GLY A 37 7.79 2.90 5.33
CA GLY A 37 8.62 2.22 4.32
C GLY A 37 9.76 1.40 4.91
N ALA A 38 10.38 1.88 6.00
CA ALA A 38 11.39 1.11 6.73
C ALA A 38 10.81 -0.12 7.44
N ALA A 39 9.59 -0.03 7.96
CA ALA A 39 8.87 -1.16 8.53
C ALA A 39 8.53 -2.20 7.46
N THR A 40 8.03 -1.78 6.29
CA THR A 40 7.83 -2.66 5.12
C THR A 40 9.13 -3.37 4.75
N ALA A 41 10.22 -2.61 4.61
CA ALA A 41 11.52 -3.15 4.23
C ALA A 41 12.10 -4.09 5.29
N GLY A 42 11.91 -3.76 6.57
CA GLY A 42 12.31 -4.58 7.71
C GLY A 42 11.54 -5.88 7.79
N PHE A 43 10.23 -5.87 7.53
CA PHE A 43 9.40 -7.07 7.49
C PHE A 43 9.81 -7.99 6.33
N PHE A 44 10.00 -7.42 5.14
CA PHE A 44 10.38 -8.16 3.93
C PHE A 44 11.88 -8.24 3.68
N PHE A 45 12.72 -8.03 4.70
CA PHE A 45 14.18 -7.92 4.51
C PHE A 45 14.79 -9.13 3.81
N ARG A 46 14.27 -10.35 4.06
CA ARG A 46 14.74 -11.58 3.41
C ARG A 46 14.33 -11.69 1.94
N VAL A 47 13.19 -11.11 1.57
CA VAL A 47 12.73 -11.06 0.17
C VAL A 47 13.48 -9.97 -0.59
N LEU A 48 13.75 -8.83 0.06
CA LEU A 48 14.44 -7.69 -0.54
C LEU A 48 15.95 -7.85 -0.67
N PHE A 49 16.60 -8.48 0.31
CA PHE A 49 18.06 -8.53 0.42
C PHE A 49 18.63 -9.94 0.60
N GLY A 50 17.78 -10.95 0.75
CA GLY A 50 18.19 -12.33 0.94
C GLY A 50 17.69 -13.25 -0.18
N ASP A 51 17.88 -14.54 0.05
CA ASP A 51 17.50 -15.61 -0.89
C ASP A 51 16.16 -16.27 -0.53
N ALA A 52 15.32 -15.58 0.26
CA ALA A 52 14.00 -16.08 0.58
C ALA A 52 13.00 -15.80 -0.55
N TRP A 53 11.96 -16.64 -0.60
CA TRP A 53 10.85 -16.52 -1.53
C TRP A 53 9.56 -16.45 -0.74
N MET A 54 8.61 -15.66 -1.22
CA MET A 54 7.30 -15.51 -0.61
C MET A 54 6.21 -15.48 -1.70
N PRO A 55 5.14 -16.27 -1.59
CA PRO A 55 4.87 -17.29 -0.57
C PRO A 55 5.87 -18.45 -0.58
N ALA A 56 6.11 -19.07 0.58
CA ALA A 56 6.93 -20.28 0.64
C ALA A 56 6.24 -21.41 -0.15
N GLY A 57 6.87 -21.88 -1.23
CA GLY A 57 6.27 -22.82 -2.19
C GLY A 57 5.63 -22.17 -3.42
N GLY A 58 5.70 -20.84 -3.54
CA GLY A 58 5.27 -20.07 -4.71
C GLY A 58 3.76 -19.77 -4.76
N GLY A 59 2.91 -20.78 -4.54
CA GLY A 59 1.45 -20.63 -4.61
C GLY A 59 0.96 -20.03 -5.93
N ASP A 60 -0.18 -19.34 -5.90
CA ASP A 60 -0.78 -18.70 -7.08
C ASP A 60 0.14 -17.64 -7.70
N LEU A 61 0.96 -16.95 -6.89
CA LEU A 61 1.89 -15.94 -7.37
C LEU A 61 2.86 -16.54 -8.40
N ALA A 62 3.46 -17.69 -8.08
CA ALA A 62 4.44 -18.35 -8.94
C ALA A 62 3.80 -19.21 -10.03
N GLN A 63 2.71 -19.92 -9.72
CA GLN A 63 2.13 -20.92 -10.62
C GLN A 63 1.12 -20.33 -11.62
N PHE A 64 0.44 -19.25 -11.25
CA PHE A 64 -0.65 -18.70 -12.05
C PHE A 64 -0.37 -17.26 -12.50
N LEU A 65 -0.03 -16.36 -11.57
CA LEU A 65 0.17 -14.94 -11.90
C LEU A 65 1.49 -14.71 -12.65
N PHE A 66 2.58 -15.37 -12.27
CA PHE A 66 3.88 -15.17 -12.91
C PHE A 66 3.92 -15.49 -14.40
N PRO A 67 3.44 -16.65 -14.89
CA PRO A 67 3.38 -16.91 -16.33
C PRO A 67 2.57 -15.83 -17.08
N THR A 68 1.46 -15.40 -16.51
CA THR A 68 0.57 -14.36 -17.05
C THR A 68 1.29 -13.00 -17.15
N TYR A 69 1.94 -12.57 -16.07
CA TYR A 69 2.68 -11.29 -16.03
C TYR A 69 3.92 -11.33 -16.91
N LYS A 70 4.64 -12.45 -16.94
CA LYS A 70 5.79 -12.64 -17.84
C LYS A 70 5.37 -12.54 -19.30
N PHE A 71 4.27 -13.18 -19.69
CA PHE A 71 3.71 -13.05 -21.04
C PHE A 71 3.34 -11.59 -21.36
N ALA A 72 2.65 -10.88 -20.44
CA ALA A 72 2.35 -9.46 -20.63
C ALA A 72 3.64 -8.62 -20.83
N ALA A 73 4.64 -8.81 -19.98
CA ALA A 73 5.89 -8.07 -20.00
C ALA A 73 6.68 -8.27 -21.31
N GLU A 74 6.77 -9.51 -21.78
CA GLU A 74 7.45 -9.85 -23.05
C GLU A 74 6.76 -9.20 -24.26
N TRP A 75 5.44 -9.15 -24.28
CA TRP A 75 4.69 -8.57 -25.40
C TRP A 75 4.70 -7.04 -25.38
N TRP A 76 4.46 -6.42 -24.22
CA TRP A 76 4.55 -4.97 -24.07
C TRP A 76 5.90 -4.42 -24.49
N ARG A 77 7.00 -5.10 -24.15
CA ARG A 77 8.34 -4.73 -24.60
C ARG A 77 8.54 -4.79 -26.12
N ARG A 78 7.82 -5.66 -26.81
CA ARG A 78 7.81 -5.71 -28.28
C ARG A 78 6.95 -4.61 -28.90
N GLY A 79 6.32 -3.76 -28.08
CA GLY A 79 5.37 -2.74 -28.52
C GLY A 79 4.02 -3.33 -28.94
N ILE A 80 3.71 -4.57 -28.53
CA ILE A 80 2.49 -5.26 -28.90
C ILE A 80 1.64 -5.47 -27.66
N VAL A 81 0.40 -4.99 -27.69
CA VAL A 81 -0.57 -5.29 -26.62
C VAL A 81 -1.14 -6.69 -26.87
N PRO A 82 -0.90 -7.68 -26.00
CA PRO A 82 -1.42 -9.03 -26.19
C PRO A 82 -2.94 -9.06 -25.98
N LEU A 83 -3.70 -9.21 -27.06
CA LEU A 83 -5.16 -9.35 -27.00
C LEU A 83 -5.61 -10.79 -26.73
N TRP A 84 -4.79 -11.77 -27.12
CA TRP A 84 -5.09 -13.20 -27.05
C TRP A 84 -3.92 -13.98 -26.43
N ASN A 85 -4.24 -14.88 -25.51
CA ASN A 85 -3.28 -15.82 -24.94
C ASN A 85 -3.49 -17.20 -25.59
N PRO A 86 -2.57 -17.67 -26.45
CA PRO A 86 -2.72 -18.95 -27.14
C PRO A 86 -2.37 -20.17 -26.27
N TYR A 87 -1.79 -19.96 -25.08
CA TYR A 87 -1.21 -21.03 -24.26
C TYR A 87 -2.21 -21.65 -23.28
N LEU A 88 -3.34 -21.01 -23.02
CA LEU A 88 -4.36 -21.48 -22.08
C LEU A 88 -5.65 -21.81 -22.80
N PHE A 89 -6.28 -22.94 -22.45
CA PHE A 89 -7.61 -23.35 -22.93
C PHE A 89 -7.80 -23.35 -24.46
N ALA A 90 -6.77 -23.73 -25.22
CA ALA A 90 -6.73 -23.62 -26.70
C ALA A 90 -6.88 -22.18 -27.23
N GLY A 91 -6.69 -21.20 -26.36
CA GLY A 91 -6.79 -19.78 -26.62
C GLY A 91 -7.83 -19.10 -25.73
N MET A 92 -7.48 -17.96 -25.13
CA MET A 92 -8.42 -17.12 -24.40
C MET A 92 -8.14 -15.61 -24.57
N PRO A 93 -9.16 -14.74 -24.44
CA PRO A 93 -8.95 -13.30 -24.38
C PRO A 93 -8.02 -12.92 -23.22
N PHE A 94 -6.93 -12.21 -23.50
CA PHE A 94 -5.94 -11.84 -22.47
C PHE A 94 -6.27 -10.49 -21.82
N VAL A 95 -6.68 -9.49 -22.61
CA VAL A 95 -7.12 -8.20 -22.06
C VAL A 95 -8.37 -8.32 -21.20
N GLY A 96 -9.24 -9.29 -21.51
CA GLY A 96 -10.42 -9.58 -20.71
C GLY A 96 -10.14 -10.37 -19.42
N ASP A 97 -8.92 -10.85 -19.23
CA ASP A 97 -8.54 -11.55 -18.01
C ASP A 97 -8.25 -10.54 -16.89
N ILE A 98 -9.10 -10.54 -15.88
CA ILE A 98 -8.97 -9.68 -14.69
C ILE A 98 -7.65 -9.93 -13.95
N GLN A 99 -7.07 -11.13 -14.09
CA GLN A 99 -5.83 -11.51 -13.43
C GLN A 99 -4.59 -11.01 -14.17
N SER A 100 -4.73 -10.58 -15.43
CA SER A 100 -3.61 -10.09 -16.23
C SER A 100 -3.04 -8.77 -15.73
N GLY A 101 -3.87 -7.93 -15.10
CA GLY A 101 -3.48 -6.59 -14.64
C GLY A 101 -2.79 -5.76 -15.74
N ILE A 102 -3.08 -6.05 -17.02
CA ILE A 102 -2.25 -5.65 -18.16
C ILE A 102 -2.11 -4.13 -18.32
N PHE A 103 -3.13 -3.37 -17.93
CA PHE A 103 -3.14 -1.90 -18.00
C PHE A 103 -2.93 -1.24 -16.63
N TYR A 104 -2.59 -2.01 -15.59
CA TYR A 104 -2.33 -1.43 -14.28
C TYR A 104 -1.01 -0.64 -14.31
N PRO A 105 -0.98 0.65 -13.91
CA PRO A 105 0.19 1.50 -14.13
C PRO A 105 1.50 0.99 -13.52
N LEU A 106 1.46 0.42 -12.31
CA LEU A 106 2.68 -0.12 -11.68
C LEU A 106 3.15 -1.41 -12.36
N ASN A 107 2.22 -2.23 -12.88
CA ASN A 107 2.57 -3.40 -13.67
C ASN A 107 3.23 -2.99 -14.99
N LEU A 108 2.66 -2.03 -15.71
CA LEU A 108 3.26 -1.48 -16.93
C LEU A 108 4.67 -0.98 -16.67
N LEU A 109 4.87 -0.24 -15.59
CA LEU A 109 6.21 0.24 -15.20
C LEU A 109 7.17 -0.94 -14.97
N ALA A 110 6.76 -1.97 -14.24
CA ALA A 110 7.58 -3.16 -14.00
C ALA A 110 7.88 -3.94 -15.30
N PHE A 111 6.89 -4.04 -16.20
CA PHE A 111 7.02 -4.69 -17.51
C PHE A 111 8.05 -3.99 -18.41
N PHE A 112 8.23 -2.68 -18.30
CA PHE A 112 9.27 -1.97 -19.06
C PHE A 112 10.63 -1.98 -18.34
N LEU A 113 10.66 -2.00 -17.01
CA LEU A 113 11.91 -1.87 -16.24
C LEU A 113 12.69 -3.18 -16.03
N SER A 114 12.06 -4.36 -16.06
CA SER A 114 12.74 -5.63 -15.69
C SER A 114 12.83 -6.64 -16.83
N ASP A 115 13.98 -6.79 -17.48
CA ASP A 115 14.23 -7.74 -18.59
C ASP A 115 15.43 -8.68 -18.29
N PRO A 116 15.24 -10.01 -18.14
CA PRO A 116 13.98 -10.74 -18.22
C PRO A 116 13.06 -10.45 -17.01
N PHE A 117 11.74 -10.53 -17.21
CA PHE A 117 10.78 -10.44 -16.09
C PHE A 117 10.84 -11.71 -15.25
N THR A 118 11.03 -11.56 -13.95
CA THR A 118 11.25 -12.65 -13.00
C THR A 118 10.15 -12.70 -11.93
N LEU A 119 10.05 -13.84 -11.24
CA LEU A 119 9.14 -13.97 -10.10
C LEU A 119 9.48 -12.96 -8.99
N ARG A 120 10.78 -12.62 -8.84
CA ARG A 120 11.25 -11.61 -7.88
C ARG A 120 10.63 -10.23 -8.14
N ASP A 121 10.38 -9.87 -9.40
CA ASP A 121 9.73 -8.60 -9.74
C ASP A 121 8.29 -8.54 -9.23
N MET A 122 7.60 -9.68 -9.22
CA MET A 122 6.25 -9.77 -8.66
C MET A 122 6.25 -9.68 -7.14
N GLU A 123 7.23 -10.28 -6.48
CA GLU A 123 7.41 -10.11 -5.04
C GLU A 123 7.70 -8.65 -4.71
N TYR A 124 8.52 -7.95 -5.49
CA TYR A 124 8.74 -6.51 -5.33
C TYR A 124 7.49 -5.68 -5.56
N LEU A 125 6.66 -6.04 -6.54
CA LEU A 125 5.35 -5.41 -6.72
C LEU A 125 4.45 -5.64 -5.49
N SER A 126 4.39 -6.85 -4.93
CA SER A 126 3.64 -7.11 -3.69
C SER A 126 4.15 -6.24 -2.54
N VAL A 127 5.47 -6.23 -2.31
CA VAL A 127 6.10 -5.43 -1.24
C VAL A 127 5.85 -3.92 -1.43
N LEU A 128 5.89 -3.43 -2.67
CA LEU A 128 5.57 -2.05 -2.99
C LEU A 128 4.14 -1.70 -2.60
N HIS A 129 3.18 -2.59 -2.84
CA HIS A 129 1.78 -2.36 -2.48
C HIS A 129 1.53 -2.37 -0.97
N PHE A 130 2.32 -3.11 -0.18
CA PHE A 130 2.29 -2.99 1.28
C PHE A 130 2.68 -1.57 1.72
N ALA A 131 3.78 -1.04 1.16
CA ALA A 131 4.18 0.33 1.45
C ALA A 131 3.11 1.35 1.02
N ILE A 132 2.47 1.16 -0.15
CA ILE A 132 1.36 2.00 -0.60
C ILE A 132 0.17 1.92 0.37
N ALA A 133 -0.17 0.72 0.85
CA ALA A 133 -1.25 0.50 1.80
C ALA A 133 -1.02 1.28 3.11
N GLY A 134 0.19 1.18 3.69
CA GLY A 134 0.57 1.90 4.89
C GLY A 134 0.59 3.42 4.68
N ILE A 135 1.22 3.89 3.60
CA ILE A 135 1.29 5.33 3.27
C ILE A 135 -0.10 5.90 3.01
N GLY A 136 -0.95 5.16 2.28
CA GLY A 136 -2.32 5.55 1.98
C GLY A 136 -3.18 5.65 3.23
N MET A 137 -3.11 4.66 4.11
CA MET A 137 -3.82 4.70 5.39
C MET A 137 -3.32 5.84 6.28
N TYR A 138 -2.01 6.07 6.32
CA TYR A 138 -1.46 7.23 7.05
C TYR A 138 -2.02 8.54 6.49
N ALA A 139 -1.99 8.72 5.17
CA ALA A 139 -2.49 9.91 4.49
C ALA A 139 -3.98 10.14 4.78
N PHE A 140 -4.79 9.09 4.68
CA PHE A 140 -6.21 9.10 4.98
C PHE A 140 -6.48 9.56 6.42
N LEU A 141 -5.85 8.92 7.40
CA LEU A 141 -6.01 9.29 8.82
C LEU A 141 -5.48 10.69 9.12
N ARG A 142 -4.37 11.08 8.49
CA ARG A 142 -3.67 12.33 8.78
C ARG A 142 -4.36 13.55 8.21
N TRP A 143 -4.95 13.42 7.02
CA TRP A 143 -5.55 14.52 6.26
C TRP A 143 -7.07 14.42 6.10
N GLY A 144 -7.70 13.35 6.59
CA GLY A 144 -9.14 13.24 6.70
C GLY A 144 -9.74 14.16 7.76
N GLU A 145 -11.01 14.51 7.59
CA GLU A 145 -11.80 15.23 8.60
C GLU A 145 -12.61 14.23 9.43
N TRP A 146 -12.27 14.12 10.71
CA TRP A 146 -12.86 13.12 11.60
C TRP A 146 -13.86 13.75 12.56
N LYS A 147 -15.06 13.16 12.63
CA LYS A 147 -16.12 13.51 13.57
C LYS A 147 -16.50 12.27 14.38
N LEU A 148 -16.63 12.45 15.68
CA LEU A 148 -17.16 11.40 16.54
C LEU A 148 -18.68 11.51 16.53
N GLU A 149 -19.37 10.56 15.90
CA GLU A 149 -20.82 10.45 16.01
C GLU A 149 -21.18 9.58 17.22
N ILE A 150 -21.65 10.22 18.29
CA ILE A 150 -22.24 9.52 19.42
C ILE A 150 -23.71 9.30 19.06
N GLY A 151 -24.12 8.03 18.95
CA GLY A 151 -25.51 7.69 18.60
C GLY A 151 -26.51 8.44 19.49
N ASN A 152 -27.57 8.97 18.86
CA ASN A 152 -28.66 9.69 19.53
C ASN A 152 -29.49 8.74 20.41
N TRP A 153 -28.90 8.24 21.50
CA TRP A 153 -29.67 7.66 22.59
C TRP A 153 -30.47 8.82 23.20
N LYS A 154 -31.80 8.77 23.05
CA LYS A 154 -32.69 9.75 23.66
C LYS A 154 -32.43 9.75 25.17
N LEU A 155 -31.65 10.71 25.64
CA LEU A 155 -31.64 11.10 27.04
C LEU A 155 -33.02 11.68 27.29
N GLU A 156 -33.88 10.92 27.97
CA GLU A 156 -35.16 11.44 28.44
C GLU A 156 -34.89 12.73 29.22
N SER A 157 -35.66 13.75 28.86
CA SER A 157 -35.57 15.13 29.34
C SER A 157 -35.67 15.21 30.86
N THR A 158 -34.55 15.00 31.56
CA THR A 158 -34.37 15.49 32.92
C THR A 158 -33.65 16.83 32.83
N SER A 159 -34.31 17.90 33.27
CA SER A 159 -33.87 19.31 33.22
C SER A 159 -32.50 19.59 33.86
N ASN A 160 -31.92 18.62 34.56
CA ASN A 160 -30.63 18.73 35.25
C ASN A 160 -29.40 18.33 34.39
N LEU A 161 -29.58 17.96 33.12
CA LEU A 161 -28.50 17.44 32.27
C LEU A 161 -27.87 18.47 31.30
N GLN A 162 -28.24 19.76 31.36
CA GLN A 162 -27.68 20.80 30.48
C GLN A 162 -26.13 20.82 30.40
N PRO A 163 -25.36 20.64 31.51
CA PRO A 163 -23.90 20.59 31.45
C PRO A 163 -23.34 19.35 30.71
N LEU A 164 -24.09 18.25 30.72
CA LEU A 164 -23.72 17.01 30.01
C LEU A 164 -23.93 17.17 28.51
N THR A 165 -24.98 17.85 28.08
CA THR A 165 -25.24 18.11 26.65
C THR A 165 -24.16 18.94 25.96
N SER A 166 -23.62 19.98 26.62
CA SER A 166 -22.54 20.79 26.04
C SER A 166 -21.21 20.03 25.96
N SER A 167 -20.91 19.20 26.96
CA SER A 167 -19.73 18.33 26.98
C SER A 167 -19.80 17.26 25.87
N ILE A 168 -20.98 16.67 25.65
CA ILE A 168 -21.23 15.74 24.54
C ILE A 168 -21.09 16.47 23.19
N GLN A 169 -21.61 17.69 23.07
CA GLN A 169 -21.45 18.49 21.86
C GLN A 169 -19.97 18.77 21.53
N SER A 170 -19.13 19.05 22.53
CA SER A 170 -17.69 19.21 22.31
C SER A 170 -17.00 17.93 21.82
N LEU A 171 -17.49 16.75 22.21
CA LEU A 171 -16.96 15.46 21.75
C LEU A 171 -17.33 15.16 20.29
N THR A 172 -18.41 15.76 19.77
CA THR A 172 -18.84 15.63 18.37
C THR A 172 -18.16 16.60 17.41
N SER A 173 -17.27 17.46 17.92
CA SER A 173 -16.53 18.42 17.09
C SER A 173 -15.46 17.73 16.23
N ASN A 174 -15.07 18.38 15.12
CA ASN A 174 -13.97 17.92 14.28
C ASN A 174 -12.71 17.76 15.13
N PHE A 175 -12.09 16.59 15.07
CA PHE A 175 -10.81 16.35 15.71
C PHE A 175 -9.76 15.92 14.69
N ASN A 176 -8.50 16.25 14.98
CA ASN A 176 -7.35 15.79 14.20
C ASN A 176 -6.67 14.65 14.95
N LEU A 177 -6.42 13.55 14.25
CA LEU A 177 -5.63 12.45 14.79
C LEU A 177 -4.17 12.87 14.97
N SER A 178 -3.56 12.40 16.07
CA SER A 178 -2.12 12.57 16.26
C SER A 178 -1.35 11.73 15.25
N ARG A 179 -0.15 12.16 14.86
CA ARG A 179 0.70 11.40 13.93
C ARG A 179 1.00 9.98 14.41
N LEU A 180 1.11 9.80 15.74
CA LEU A 180 1.32 8.48 16.32
C LEU A 180 0.08 7.59 16.15
N ALA A 181 -1.12 8.14 16.33
CA ALA A 181 -2.36 7.42 16.06
C ALA A 181 -2.51 7.08 14.57
N CYS A 182 -2.19 8.02 13.68
CA CYS A 182 -2.17 7.77 12.23
C CYS A 182 -1.15 6.68 11.85
N LEU A 183 0.06 6.72 12.42
CA LEU A 183 1.08 5.70 12.20
C LEU A 183 0.62 4.33 12.72
N ALA A 184 0.04 4.28 13.91
CA ALA A 184 -0.48 3.03 14.46
C ALA A 184 -1.57 2.42 13.57
N GLY A 185 -2.52 3.25 13.09
CA GLY A 185 -3.54 2.81 12.14
C GLY A 185 -2.97 2.36 10.79
N ALA A 186 -1.96 3.08 10.27
CA ALA A 186 -1.26 2.71 9.05
C ALA A 186 -0.57 1.35 9.17
N MET A 187 0.19 1.12 10.25
CA MET A 187 0.87 -0.15 10.52
C MET A 187 -0.13 -1.29 10.71
N ALA A 188 -1.25 -1.04 11.40
CA ALA A 188 -2.30 -2.04 11.59
C ALA A 188 -2.96 -2.45 10.27
N PHE A 189 -3.17 -1.51 9.35
CA PHE A 189 -3.72 -1.80 8.03
C PHE A 189 -2.73 -2.52 7.13
N GLU A 190 -1.50 -1.99 7.02
CA GLU A 190 -0.41 -2.56 6.20
C GLU A 190 -0.10 -4.01 6.56
N PHE A 191 -0.01 -4.33 7.85
CA PHE A 191 0.28 -5.67 8.34
C PHE A 191 -0.97 -6.43 8.79
N SER A 192 -2.15 -6.04 8.28
CA SER A 192 -3.38 -6.77 8.57
C SER A 192 -3.39 -8.16 7.93
N ASP A 193 -4.24 -9.03 8.46
CA ASP A 193 -4.41 -10.40 7.99
C ASP A 193 -4.70 -10.46 6.48
N LEU A 194 -5.51 -9.52 5.96
CA LEU A 194 -5.82 -9.38 4.53
C LEU A 194 -4.55 -9.43 3.67
N PHE A 195 -3.54 -8.63 4.02
CA PHE A 195 -2.32 -8.53 3.24
C PHE A 195 -1.40 -9.73 3.45
N ILE A 196 -1.24 -10.17 4.70
CA ILE A 196 -0.29 -11.24 5.05
C ILE A 196 -0.75 -12.59 4.48
N THR A 197 -2.03 -12.94 4.64
CA THR A 197 -2.54 -14.24 4.21
C THR A 197 -2.71 -14.33 2.69
N HIS A 198 -2.98 -13.21 2.04
CA HIS A 198 -3.19 -13.14 0.59
C HIS A 198 -1.98 -12.62 -0.17
N PHE A 199 -0.77 -12.65 0.40
CA PHE A 199 0.45 -12.20 -0.29
C PHE A 199 0.62 -12.86 -1.68
N GLY A 200 0.17 -14.12 -1.81
CA GLY A 200 0.22 -14.86 -3.07
C GLY A 200 -0.72 -14.34 -4.16
N ASN A 201 -1.67 -13.46 -3.83
CA ASN A 201 -2.64 -12.88 -4.75
C ASN A 201 -2.32 -11.40 -4.99
N LEU A 202 -1.36 -11.13 -5.88
CA LEU A 202 -0.89 -9.77 -6.16
C LEU A 202 -2.03 -8.81 -6.57
N ASN A 203 -3.02 -9.28 -7.32
CA ASN A 203 -4.13 -8.43 -7.78
C ASN A 203 -5.02 -7.99 -6.61
N LEU A 204 -5.31 -8.89 -5.66
CA LEU A 204 -6.06 -8.55 -4.45
C LEU A 204 -5.28 -7.57 -3.58
N ILE A 205 -3.97 -7.82 -3.40
CA ILE A 205 -3.07 -6.93 -2.64
C ILE A 205 -3.04 -5.54 -3.29
N ALA A 206 -2.90 -5.49 -4.62
CA ALA A 206 -2.86 -4.25 -5.36
C ALA A 206 -4.14 -3.44 -5.18
N ALA A 207 -5.31 -4.05 -5.38
CA ALA A 207 -6.60 -3.36 -5.17
C ALA A 207 -6.77 -2.88 -3.73
N SER A 208 -6.47 -3.74 -2.75
CA SER A 208 -6.64 -3.44 -1.32
C SER A 208 -5.77 -2.29 -0.85
N ALA A 209 -4.54 -2.17 -1.39
CA ALA A 209 -3.60 -1.12 -1.02
C ALA A 209 -4.10 0.30 -1.30
N TRP A 210 -4.97 0.48 -2.29
CA TRP A 210 -5.53 1.79 -2.65
C TRP A 210 -6.79 2.16 -1.87
N MET A 211 -7.43 1.20 -1.18
CA MET A 211 -8.70 1.42 -0.49
C MET A 211 -8.74 2.67 0.42
N PRO A 212 -7.67 3.02 1.17
CA PRO A 212 -7.74 4.22 2.02
C PRO A 212 -7.79 5.56 1.26
N ILE A 213 -7.46 5.57 -0.04
CA ILE A 213 -7.29 6.80 -0.83
C ILE A 213 -8.46 7.01 -1.83
N ILE A 214 -9.34 6.02 -2.00
CA ILE A 214 -10.50 6.07 -2.90
C ILE A 214 -11.79 6.32 -2.11
#